data_AF-A0A0C2BCB0-F1
#
_entry.id   AF-A0A0C2BCB0-F1
#
_cell.length_a   1.000
_cell.length_b   1.000
_cell.length_c   1.000
_cell.angle_alpha   90.00
_cell.angle_beta   90.00
_cell.angle_gamma   90.00
#
_symmetry.space_group_name_H-M   'P 1'
#
loop_
_entity.id
_entity.type
_entity.pdbx_description
1 polymer ?
#
loop_
_entity_poly.entity_id
_entity_poly.type
_entity_poly.pdbx_seq_one_letter_code
_entity_poly.pdbx_strand_id
1 'polypeptide(L)'
;MLNRLRAVEWIGDWGYAFGHVRSRRVLMREYLRRAAQWTQACSAESEWPFFDVTDHVDPDFRLPPEISLELDEYLGQVPGESLRRTCAGAVRMAELRARRPSVLPDLPDLYEPLVRFYERGGEFFRDNAGFLDLTGVSFRPGTLRGHLGTPRLSTLSEAMLDAVDAEGRISYYAASTGTGPLLRRRDLRDERHDEVFGQGPYWEPTDLLPSSEEEVKEAGWVRLDEIDAAELIGTAVARASRQRG
;
A
#
# COMPACT_ATOMS: atom_id res chain seq x y z
N MET A 1 -13.55 6.62 -10.93
CA MET A 1 -12.09 6.72 -10.62
C MET A 1 -11.63 8.17 -10.59
N LEU A 2 -11.82 8.95 -11.66
CA LEU A 2 -11.36 10.35 -11.73
C LEU A 2 -11.80 11.22 -10.53
N ASN A 3 -13.03 11.07 -10.04
CA ASN A 3 -13.49 11.79 -8.84
C ASN A 3 -12.70 11.47 -7.57
N ARG A 4 -12.22 10.23 -7.40
CA ARG A 4 -11.34 9.89 -6.25
C ARG A 4 -10.01 10.61 -6.36
N LEU A 5 -9.42 10.59 -7.56
CA LEU A 5 -8.15 11.25 -7.84
C LEU A 5 -8.24 12.78 -7.70
N ARG A 6 -9.37 13.40 -8.05
CA ARG A 6 -9.63 14.84 -7.83
C ARG A 6 -9.69 15.23 -6.34
N ALA A 7 -10.01 14.30 -5.46
CA ALA A 7 -10.04 14.54 -4.02
C ALA A 7 -8.64 14.43 -3.36
N VAL A 8 -7.63 13.99 -4.11
CA VAL A 8 -6.26 13.86 -3.61
C VAL A 8 -5.63 15.24 -3.42
N GLU A 9 -5.06 15.45 -2.23
CA GLU A 9 -4.21 16.59 -1.94
C GLU A 9 -2.75 16.26 -2.27
N TRP A 10 -2.27 16.77 -3.41
CA TRP A 10 -0.91 16.51 -3.91
C TRP A 10 0.17 17.37 -3.23
N ILE A 11 -0.13 18.66 -3.04
CA ILE A 11 0.75 19.67 -2.46
C ILE A 11 0.01 20.23 -1.26
N GLY A 12 0.50 19.99 -0.05
CA GLY A 12 -0.23 20.39 1.15
C GLY A 12 0.15 19.60 2.38
N ASP A 13 -0.82 19.37 3.28
CA ASP A 13 -0.64 18.94 4.67
C ASP A 13 0.38 17.81 4.85
N TRP A 14 1.65 18.20 5.03
CA TRP A 14 2.75 17.26 5.24
C TRP A 14 2.56 16.48 6.54
N GLY A 15 1.89 17.07 7.54
CA GLY A 15 1.54 16.39 8.79
C GLY A 15 0.63 15.19 8.53
N TYR A 16 -0.38 15.36 7.66
CA TYR A 16 -1.23 14.27 7.23
C TYR A 16 -0.43 13.16 6.52
N ALA A 17 0.40 13.48 5.54
CA ALA A 17 1.21 12.48 4.84
C ALA A 17 2.19 11.73 5.78
N PHE A 18 2.82 12.45 6.73
CA PHE A 18 3.70 11.84 7.73
C PHE A 18 2.95 10.94 8.71
N GLY A 19 1.73 11.29 9.08
CA GLY A 19 0.85 10.44 9.90
C GLY A 19 0.52 9.10 9.24
N HIS A 20 0.54 9.06 7.89
CA HIS A 20 0.20 7.88 7.09
C HIS A 20 1.41 7.17 6.46
N VAL A 21 2.62 7.44 6.96
CA VAL A 21 3.84 6.96 6.30
C VAL A 21 3.94 5.42 6.23
N ARG A 22 3.33 4.70 7.19
CA ARG A 22 3.39 3.24 7.25
C ARG A 22 2.45 2.60 6.26
N SER A 23 1.19 3.01 6.27
CA SER A 23 0.21 2.60 5.28
C SER A 23 0.66 2.97 3.86
N ARG A 24 1.25 4.15 3.64
CA ARG A 24 1.85 4.54 2.34
C ARG A 24 2.93 3.56 1.88
N ARG A 25 3.82 3.12 2.76
CA ARG A 25 4.84 2.10 2.42
C ARG A 25 4.21 0.74 2.09
N VAL A 26 3.24 0.30 2.90
CA VAL A 26 2.50 -0.96 2.69
C VAL A 26 1.79 -0.93 1.34
N LEU A 27 1.12 0.18 1.01
CA LEU A 27 0.43 0.39 -0.26
C LEU A 27 1.39 0.43 -1.44
N MET A 28 2.54 1.11 -1.34
CA MET A 28 3.56 1.09 -2.39
C MET A 28 4.12 -0.32 -2.62
N ARG A 29 4.37 -1.10 -1.56
CA ARG A 29 4.79 -2.50 -1.69
C ARG A 29 3.74 -3.36 -2.37
N GLU A 30 2.47 -3.21 -2.00
CA GLU A 30 1.37 -3.95 -2.61
C GLU A 30 1.17 -3.54 -4.08
N TYR A 31 1.33 -2.26 -4.42
CA TYR A 31 1.36 -1.82 -5.81
C TYR A 31 2.48 -2.51 -6.59
N LEU A 32 3.72 -2.49 -6.09
CA LEU A 32 4.86 -3.11 -6.78
C LEU A 32 4.70 -4.62 -6.95
N ARG A 33 4.07 -5.30 -5.98
CA ARG A 33 3.67 -6.71 -6.06
C ARG A 33 2.66 -6.94 -7.20
N ARG A 34 1.59 -6.15 -7.25
CA ARG A 34 0.57 -6.25 -8.31
C ARG A 34 1.14 -5.86 -9.67
N ALA A 35 1.96 -4.81 -9.74
CA ALA A 35 2.64 -4.38 -10.95
C ALA A 35 3.53 -5.50 -11.50
N ALA A 36 4.27 -6.22 -10.65
CA ALA A 36 5.06 -7.36 -11.10
C ALA A 36 4.21 -8.49 -11.72
N GLN A 37 3.04 -8.78 -11.13
CA GLN A 37 2.10 -9.77 -11.68
C GLN A 37 1.52 -9.34 -13.03
N TRP A 38 1.09 -8.08 -13.13
CA TRP A 38 0.59 -7.49 -14.38
C TRP A 38 1.66 -7.46 -15.46
N THR A 39 2.88 -7.04 -15.11
CA THR A 39 4.02 -7.06 -16.02
C THR A 39 4.31 -8.44 -16.57
N GLN A 40 4.28 -9.49 -15.71
CA GLN A 40 4.47 -10.87 -16.15
C GLN A 40 3.35 -11.33 -17.09
N ALA A 41 2.10 -10.98 -16.80
CA ALA A 41 0.96 -11.35 -17.64
C ALA A 41 0.97 -10.64 -19.01
N CYS A 42 1.49 -9.42 -19.07
CA CYS A 42 1.54 -8.60 -20.27
C CYS A 42 2.89 -8.65 -21.02
N SER A 43 3.91 -9.36 -20.50
CA SER A 43 5.29 -9.34 -21.03
C SER A 43 5.86 -7.93 -21.19
N ALA A 44 5.68 -7.09 -20.16
CA ALA A 44 6.01 -5.65 -20.16
C ALA A 44 7.24 -5.32 -19.25
N GLU A 45 8.23 -6.21 -19.16
CA GLU A 45 9.29 -6.15 -18.14
C GLU A 45 10.12 -4.87 -18.19
N SER A 46 10.28 -4.25 -19.37
CA SER A 46 11.03 -3.00 -19.55
C SER A 46 10.32 -1.76 -18.99
N GLU A 47 9.02 -1.85 -18.70
CA GLU A 47 8.19 -0.71 -18.29
C GLU A 47 7.86 -0.71 -16.79
N TRP A 48 8.27 -1.77 -16.08
CA TRP A 48 8.08 -1.88 -14.64
C TRP A 48 8.89 -0.81 -13.88
N PRO A 49 8.34 -0.20 -12.80
CA PRO A 49 7.05 -0.50 -12.18
C PRO A 49 5.91 0.45 -12.55
N PHE A 50 6.17 1.57 -13.24
CA PHE A 50 5.19 2.64 -13.45
C PHE A 50 4.83 2.76 -14.93
N PHE A 51 3.76 2.09 -15.33
CA PHE A 51 3.29 2.02 -16.71
C PHE A 51 1.77 2.00 -16.77
N ASP A 52 1.24 2.28 -17.96
CA ASP A 52 -0.18 2.13 -18.25
C ASP A 52 -0.43 0.73 -18.79
N VAL A 53 -0.95 -0.16 -17.95
CA VAL A 53 -1.17 -1.55 -18.35
C VAL A 53 -2.26 -1.70 -19.41
N THR A 54 -3.12 -0.69 -19.58
CA THR A 54 -4.20 -0.76 -20.58
C THR A 54 -3.66 -0.76 -22.00
N ASP A 55 -2.47 -0.21 -22.24
CA ASP A 55 -1.79 -0.24 -23.53
C ASP A 55 -1.37 -1.66 -23.94
N HIS A 56 -1.26 -2.60 -22.99
CA HIS A 56 -0.95 -4.00 -23.26
C HIS A 56 -2.19 -4.90 -23.28
N VAL A 57 -3.23 -4.55 -22.52
CA VAL A 57 -4.43 -5.38 -22.39
C VAL A 57 -5.38 -5.17 -23.56
N ASP A 58 -5.60 -3.92 -23.95
CA ASP A 58 -6.47 -3.55 -25.07
C ASP A 58 -5.91 -2.27 -25.74
N PRO A 59 -4.93 -2.41 -26.65
CA PRO A 59 -4.27 -1.28 -27.30
C PRO A 59 -5.22 -0.38 -28.10
N ASP A 60 -6.38 -0.92 -28.51
CA ASP A 60 -7.40 -0.21 -29.28
C ASP A 60 -8.44 0.48 -28.38
N PHE A 61 -8.37 0.26 -27.06
CA PHE A 61 -9.25 0.94 -26.12
C PHE A 61 -8.99 2.46 -26.13
N ARG A 62 -10.07 3.23 -26.26
CA ARG A 62 -10.06 4.69 -26.16
C ARG A 62 -11.07 5.11 -25.11
N LEU A 63 -10.69 6.09 -24.30
CA LEU A 63 -11.61 6.75 -23.40
C LEU A 63 -12.70 7.47 -24.21
N PRO A 64 -13.92 7.60 -23.65
CA PRO A 64 -14.89 8.56 -24.18
C PRO A 64 -14.27 9.95 -24.29
N PRO A 65 -14.59 10.73 -25.33
CA PRO A 65 -14.02 12.07 -25.52
C PRO A 65 -14.16 12.98 -24.30
N GLU A 66 -15.29 12.91 -23.61
CA GLU A 66 -15.58 13.72 -22.43
C GLU A 66 -14.66 13.36 -21.25
N ILE A 67 -14.50 12.05 -20.99
CA ILE A 67 -13.61 11.55 -19.92
C ILE A 67 -12.15 11.81 -20.28
N SER A 68 -11.77 11.69 -21.55
CA SER A 68 -10.42 11.98 -22.02
C SER A 68 -10.05 13.44 -21.76
N LEU A 69 -10.93 14.37 -22.13
CA LEU A 69 -10.71 15.79 -21.92
C LEU A 69 -10.60 16.14 -20.43
N GLU A 70 -11.51 15.60 -19.61
CA GLU A 70 -11.50 15.79 -18.16
C GLU A 70 -10.24 15.22 -17.49
N LEU A 71 -9.74 14.09 -18.00
CA LEU A 71 -8.51 13.48 -17.53
C LEU A 71 -7.30 14.34 -17.91
N ASP A 72 -7.21 14.82 -19.15
CA ASP A 72 -6.11 15.66 -19.61
C ASP A 72 -6.00 16.95 -18.80
N GLU A 73 -7.14 17.59 -18.51
CA GLU A 73 -7.19 18.78 -17.64
C GLU A 73 -6.68 18.46 -16.22
N TYR A 74 -7.14 17.35 -15.65
CA TYR A 74 -6.71 16.91 -14.31
C TYR A 74 -5.21 16.61 -14.26
N LEU A 75 -4.68 15.88 -15.26
CA LEU A 75 -3.26 15.50 -15.32
C LEU A 75 -2.32 16.72 -15.42
N GLY A 76 -2.81 17.85 -15.94
CA GLY A 76 -2.11 19.13 -15.91
C GLY A 76 -1.78 19.64 -14.51
N GLN A 77 -2.53 19.19 -13.49
CA GLN A 77 -2.38 19.59 -12.08
C GLN A 77 -1.57 18.57 -11.26
N VAL A 78 -1.44 17.33 -11.74
CA VAL A 78 -0.72 16.26 -11.04
C VAL A 78 0.80 16.50 -11.13
N PRO A 79 1.54 16.44 -10.01
CA PRO A 79 2.99 16.64 -10.04
C PRO A 79 3.70 15.37 -10.52
N GLY A 80 4.75 15.54 -11.32
CA GLY A 80 5.63 14.43 -11.75
C GLY A 80 5.04 13.50 -12.83
N GLU A 81 5.91 13.00 -13.69
CA GLU A 81 5.50 12.16 -14.83
C GLU A 81 4.97 10.78 -14.39
N SER A 82 5.60 10.15 -13.40
CA SER A 82 5.18 8.82 -12.93
C SER A 82 3.78 8.84 -12.29
N LEU A 83 3.45 9.90 -11.54
CA LEU A 83 2.11 10.06 -10.98
C LEU A 83 1.09 10.30 -12.08
N ARG A 84 1.38 11.19 -13.04
CA ARG A 84 0.50 11.42 -14.19
C ARG A 84 0.20 10.11 -14.93
N ARG A 85 1.24 9.33 -15.22
CA ARG A 85 1.12 8.05 -15.93
C ARG A 85 0.25 7.05 -15.18
N THR A 86 0.46 6.89 -13.87
CA THR A 86 -0.33 5.95 -13.06
C THR A 86 -1.75 6.45 -12.78
N CYS A 87 -1.98 7.77 -12.68
CA CYS A 87 -3.32 8.36 -12.61
C CYS A 87 -4.10 8.14 -13.90
N ALA A 88 -3.45 8.36 -15.06
CA ALA A 88 -4.04 8.08 -16.37
C ALA A 88 -4.42 6.61 -16.50
N GLY A 89 -3.48 5.70 -16.19
CA GLY A 89 -3.71 4.26 -16.20
C GLY A 89 -4.84 3.83 -15.26
N ALA A 90 -4.94 4.41 -14.07
CA ALA A 90 -6.03 4.12 -13.13
C ALA A 90 -7.41 4.48 -13.71
N VAL A 91 -7.54 5.65 -14.35
CA VAL A 91 -8.79 6.07 -15.00
C VAL A 91 -9.11 5.20 -16.21
N ARG A 92 -8.12 4.94 -17.08
CA ARG A 92 -8.28 4.07 -18.25
C ARG A 92 -8.68 2.65 -17.85
N MET A 93 -8.03 2.07 -16.85
CA MET A 93 -8.34 0.72 -16.35
C MET A 93 -9.75 0.64 -15.76
N ALA A 94 -10.18 1.67 -15.03
CA ALA A 94 -11.54 1.71 -14.49
C ALA A 94 -12.61 1.74 -15.60
N GLU A 95 -12.40 2.55 -16.64
CA GLU A 95 -13.31 2.60 -17.80
C GLU A 95 -13.25 1.31 -18.63
N LEU A 96 -12.06 0.73 -18.83
CA LEU A 96 -11.89 -0.53 -19.53
C LEU A 96 -12.64 -1.66 -18.80
N ARG A 97 -12.50 -1.75 -17.48
CA ARG A 97 -13.23 -2.73 -16.66
C ARG A 97 -14.74 -2.57 -16.75
N ALA A 98 -15.24 -1.34 -16.75
CA ALA A 98 -16.68 -1.07 -16.82
C ALA A 98 -17.28 -1.44 -18.19
N ARG A 99 -16.53 -1.24 -19.28
CA ARG A 99 -17.02 -1.39 -20.66
C ARG A 99 -16.69 -2.73 -21.29
N ARG A 100 -15.55 -3.33 -20.94
CA ARG A 100 -15.00 -4.55 -21.53
C ARG A 100 -14.40 -5.47 -20.45
N PRO A 101 -15.17 -5.88 -19.43
CA PRO A 101 -14.63 -6.72 -18.35
C PRO A 101 -14.02 -8.04 -18.85
N SER A 102 -14.50 -8.56 -19.99
CA SER A 102 -14.05 -9.84 -20.57
C SER A 102 -12.62 -9.82 -21.15
N VAL A 103 -12.02 -8.65 -21.40
CA VAL A 103 -10.63 -8.58 -21.90
C VAL A 103 -9.61 -8.56 -20.76
N LEU A 104 -10.07 -8.37 -19.51
CA LEU A 104 -9.17 -8.29 -18.37
C LEU A 104 -8.76 -9.69 -17.90
N PRO A 105 -7.46 -9.92 -17.61
CA PRO A 105 -7.04 -11.14 -16.95
C PRO A 105 -7.58 -11.20 -15.52
N ASP A 106 -7.64 -12.41 -14.96
CA ASP A 106 -7.99 -12.64 -13.56
C ASP A 106 -6.81 -12.27 -12.64
N LEU A 107 -6.58 -10.95 -12.52
CA LEU A 107 -5.54 -10.35 -11.70
C LEU A 107 -6.14 -9.32 -10.75
N PRO A 108 -5.53 -9.10 -9.57
CA PRO A 108 -5.97 -8.06 -8.65
C PRO A 108 -5.86 -6.67 -9.29
N ASP A 109 -6.72 -5.74 -8.85
CA ASP A 109 -6.68 -4.36 -9.34
C ASP A 109 -5.29 -3.74 -9.14
N LEU A 110 -4.62 -3.41 -10.25
CA LEU A 110 -3.28 -2.83 -10.26
C LEU A 110 -3.22 -1.49 -9.49
N TYR A 111 -4.20 -0.62 -9.74
CA TYR A 111 -4.12 0.78 -9.36
C TYR A 111 -4.74 1.06 -7.99
N GLU A 112 -5.63 0.22 -7.47
CA GLU A 112 -6.23 0.41 -6.15
C GLU A 112 -5.21 0.73 -5.02
N PRO A 113 -4.08 0.02 -4.85
CA PRO A 113 -3.10 0.40 -3.83
C PRO A 113 -2.48 1.78 -4.06
N LEU A 114 -2.25 2.20 -5.32
CA LEU A 114 -1.75 3.56 -5.59
C LEU A 114 -2.79 4.63 -5.33
N VAL A 115 -4.05 4.39 -5.69
CA VAL A 115 -5.12 5.37 -5.43
C VAL A 115 -5.29 5.58 -3.92
N ARG A 116 -5.27 4.50 -3.12
CA ARG A 116 -5.26 4.58 -1.65
C ARG A 116 -4.01 5.29 -1.13
N PHE A 117 -2.85 5.08 -1.76
CA PHE A 117 -1.61 5.77 -1.40
C PHE A 117 -1.76 7.29 -1.60
N TYR A 118 -2.34 7.70 -2.73
CA TYR A 118 -2.61 9.10 -3.04
C TYR A 118 -3.65 9.71 -2.08
N GLU A 119 -4.71 8.98 -1.75
CA GLU A 119 -5.74 9.40 -0.78
C GLU A 119 -5.16 9.62 0.64
N ARG A 120 -3.99 9.03 0.93
CA ARG A 120 -3.24 9.22 2.18
C ARG A 120 -2.18 10.33 2.10
N GLY A 121 -2.31 11.19 1.09
CA GLY A 121 -1.65 12.49 0.96
C GLY A 121 -0.20 12.42 0.52
N GLY A 122 0.23 13.38 -0.29
CA GLY A 122 1.62 13.50 -0.73
C GLY A 122 2.01 12.61 -1.92
N GLU A 123 3.04 13.05 -2.63
CA GLU A 123 3.55 12.42 -3.85
C GLU A 123 4.63 11.36 -3.59
N PHE A 124 5.11 10.74 -4.67
CA PHE A 124 6.40 10.04 -4.67
C PHE A 124 7.24 10.50 -5.85
N PHE A 125 8.56 10.45 -5.71
CA PHE A 125 9.46 10.67 -6.83
C PHE A 125 10.63 9.70 -6.75
N ARG A 126 11.24 9.43 -7.91
CA ARG A 126 12.46 8.63 -7.97
C ARG A 126 13.65 9.54 -7.75
N ASP A 127 14.51 9.20 -6.80
CA ASP A 127 15.76 9.92 -6.59
C ASP A 127 16.84 9.49 -7.59
N ASN A 128 17.95 10.23 -7.61
CA ASN A 128 19.08 9.95 -8.51
C ASN A 128 19.78 8.61 -8.22
N ALA A 129 19.56 8.01 -7.04
CA ALA A 129 20.09 6.71 -6.65
C ALA A 129 19.13 5.56 -6.99
N GLY A 130 17.97 5.86 -7.58
CA GLY A 130 16.96 4.89 -7.98
C GLY A 130 16.03 4.45 -6.85
N PHE A 131 16.06 5.09 -5.69
CA PHE A 131 15.07 4.91 -4.62
C PHE A 131 13.82 5.72 -4.93
N LEU A 132 12.71 5.35 -4.30
CA LEU A 132 11.50 6.16 -4.25
C LEU A 132 11.52 6.95 -2.95
N ASP A 133 11.38 8.27 -3.03
CA ASP A 133 11.00 9.07 -1.88
C ASP A 133 9.48 9.01 -1.74
N LEU A 134 8.99 8.57 -0.58
CA LEU A 134 7.57 8.49 -0.23
C LEU A 134 7.18 9.60 0.74
N THR A 135 7.59 10.84 0.45
CA THR A 135 7.44 12.00 1.33
C THR A 135 8.36 11.90 2.56
N GLY A 136 9.68 11.96 2.32
CA GLY A 136 10.71 11.96 3.36
C GLY A 136 11.12 10.57 3.86
N VAL A 137 10.55 9.51 3.28
CA VAL A 137 10.99 8.13 3.51
C VAL A 137 11.51 7.53 2.23
N SER A 138 12.82 7.26 2.21
CA SER A 138 13.47 6.53 1.14
C SER A 138 13.04 5.07 1.16
N PHE A 139 12.56 4.59 0.02
CA PHE A 139 12.04 3.26 -0.22
C PHE A 139 12.77 2.64 -1.40
N ARG A 140 13.35 1.44 -1.22
CA ARG A 140 14.01 0.74 -2.31
C ARG A 140 12.98 -0.03 -3.14
N PRO A 141 12.81 0.25 -4.45
CA PRO A 141 11.82 -0.43 -5.29
C PRO A 141 11.99 -1.95 -5.34
N GLY A 142 13.19 -2.49 -5.12
CA GLY A 142 13.45 -3.92 -5.28
C GLY A 142 13.51 -4.35 -6.74
N THR A 143 13.25 -5.63 -6.99
CA THR A 143 13.24 -6.21 -8.35
C THR A 143 11.88 -6.82 -8.64
N LEU A 144 11.52 -6.90 -9.92
CA LEU A 144 10.30 -7.57 -10.37
C LEU A 144 10.18 -8.98 -9.79
N ARG A 145 11.24 -9.80 -9.91
CA ARG A 145 11.25 -11.17 -9.37
C ARG A 145 11.08 -11.21 -7.85
N GLY A 146 11.67 -10.26 -7.13
CA GLY A 146 11.47 -10.16 -5.68
C GLY A 146 10.01 -9.92 -5.31
N HIS A 147 9.34 -9.04 -6.05
CA HIS A 147 7.93 -8.71 -5.82
C HIS A 147 6.96 -9.82 -6.18
N LEU A 148 7.27 -10.69 -7.15
CA LEU A 148 6.45 -11.87 -7.42
C LEU A 148 6.39 -12.85 -6.24
N GLY A 149 7.40 -12.83 -5.34
CA GLY A 149 7.47 -13.69 -4.16
C GLY A 149 6.92 -13.07 -2.88
N THR A 150 6.48 -11.81 -2.90
CA THR A 150 5.98 -11.11 -1.70
C THR A 150 4.62 -11.66 -1.28
N PRO A 151 4.34 -11.83 0.03
CA PRO A 151 3.01 -12.17 0.53
C PRO A 151 1.94 -11.18 0.03
N ARG A 152 0.73 -11.69 -0.23
CA ARG A 152 -0.42 -10.86 -0.64
C ARG A 152 -1.07 -10.22 0.59
N LEU A 153 -1.59 -9.00 0.43
CA LEU A 153 -2.54 -8.43 1.37
C LEU A 153 -3.97 -8.84 0.99
N SER A 154 -4.71 -9.38 1.94
CA SER A 154 -6.11 -9.82 1.81
C SER A 154 -7.09 -8.66 1.76
N THR A 155 -6.72 -7.50 2.31
CA THR A 155 -7.55 -6.29 2.34
C THR A 155 -6.69 -5.04 2.22
N LEU A 156 -7.28 -3.96 1.70
CA LEU A 156 -6.74 -2.59 1.71
C LEU A 156 -7.74 -1.63 2.38
N SER A 157 -8.53 -2.12 3.33
CA SER A 157 -9.54 -1.35 4.06
C SER A 157 -8.91 -0.22 4.89
N GLU A 158 -9.61 0.90 5.01
CA GLU A 158 -9.21 2.04 5.87
C GLU A 158 -8.82 1.57 7.28
N ALA A 159 -9.65 0.76 7.95
CA ALA A 159 -9.35 0.26 9.30
C ALA A 159 -8.04 -0.54 9.41
N MET A 160 -7.60 -1.23 8.35
CA MET A 160 -6.30 -1.90 8.33
C MET A 160 -5.17 -0.89 8.14
N LEU A 161 -5.35 0.04 7.20
CA LEU A 161 -4.36 1.06 6.89
C LEU A 161 -4.15 2.00 8.11
N ASP A 162 -5.23 2.37 8.79
CA ASP A 162 -5.18 3.19 10.01
C ASP A 162 -4.51 2.43 11.15
N ALA A 163 -4.69 1.11 11.24
CA ALA A 163 -4.07 0.30 12.27
C ALA A 163 -2.56 0.09 12.06
N VAL A 164 -2.05 0.14 10.82
CA VAL A 164 -0.59 0.09 10.59
C VAL A 164 0.09 1.43 10.82
N ASP A 165 -0.67 2.53 10.78
CA ASP A 165 -0.16 3.87 11.03
C ASP A 165 0.06 4.12 12.52
N ALA A 166 1.22 4.72 12.82
CA ALA A 166 1.63 5.11 14.16
C ALA A 166 2.93 5.92 14.09
N GLU A 167 3.12 6.78 15.08
CA GLU A 167 4.35 7.53 15.27
C GLU A 167 5.47 6.61 15.80
N GLY A 168 6.70 6.91 15.37
CA GLY A 168 7.91 6.27 15.85
C GLY A 168 8.44 5.13 14.98
N ARG A 169 9.52 4.51 15.46
CA ARG A 169 10.04 3.28 14.87
C ARG A 169 9.20 2.12 15.39
N ILE A 170 8.59 1.38 14.47
CA ILE A 170 7.71 0.26 14.82
C ILE A 170 8.41 -1.06 14.54
N SER A 171 8.35 -1.98 15.50
CA SER A 171 8.68 -3.39 15.33
C SER A 171 7.44 -4.22 15.64
N TYR A 172 7.10 -5.18 14.78
CA TYR A 172 5.96 -6.07 14.94
C TYR A 172 6.41 -7.46 15.36
N TYR A 173 5.60 -8.14 16.17
CA TYR A 173 5.90 -9.49 16.66
C TYR A 173 4.64 -10.34 16.69
N ALA A 174 4.79 -11.62 16.38
CA ALA A 174 3.75 -12.63 16.61
C ALA A 174 4.32 -13.82 17.37
N ALA A 175 3.44 -14.62 17.98
CA ALA A 175 3.85 -15.84 18.64
C ALA A 175 4.49 -16.80 17.62
N SER A 176 5.58 -17.46 18.01
CA SER A 176 6.29 -18.46 17.20
C SER A 176 5.42 -19.64 16.77
N THR A 177 4.36 -19.92 17.50
CA THR A 177 3.33 -20.92 17.17
C THR A 177 2.43 -20.50 16.02
N GLY A 178 2.47 -19.23 15.60
CA GLY A 178 1.55 -18.63 14.63
C GLY A 178 0.14 -18.38 15.19
N THR A 179 -0.11 -18.74 16.45
CA THR A 179 -1.39 -18.58 17.13
C THR A 179 -1.23 -17.65 18.32
N GLY A 180 -1.84 -16.47 18.27
CA GLY A 180 -1.75 -15.50 19.36
C GLY A 180 -2.11 -14.10 18.90
N PRO A 181 -2.05 -13.11 19.81
CA PRO A 181 -2.22 -11.72 19.42
C PRO A 181 -1.00 -11.24 18.62
N LEU A 182 -1.20 -10.20 17.82
CA LEU A 182 -0.12 -9.45 17.21
C LEU A 182 0.35 -8.39 18.21
N LEU A 183 1.66 -8.22 18.37
CA LEU A 183 2.26 -7.20 19.22
C LEU A 183 3.01 -6.18 18.36
N ARG A 184 3.07 -4.93 18.81
CA ARG A 184 4.00 -3.95 18.27
C ARG A 184 4.71 -3.18 19.37
N ARG A 185 5.97 -2.86 19.12
CA ARG A 185 6.77 -1.91 19.90
C ARG A 185 6.93 -0.64 19.09
N ARG A 186 6.61 0.51 19.68
CA ARG A 186 6.84 1.84 19.13
C ARG A 186 7.93 2.53 19.94
N ASP A 187 9.09 2.74 19.33
CA ASP A 187 10.16 3.55 19.90
C ASP A 187 10.04 4.99 19.34
N LEU A 188 9.65 5.92 20.21
CA LEU A 188 9.74 7.36 20.00
C LEU A 188 11.10 7.87 20.53
N ARG A 189 11.37 9.18 20.47
CA ARG A 189 12.68 9.73 20.87
C ARG A 189 13.06 9.40 22.31
N ASP A 190 12.11 9.55 23.24
CA ASP A 190 12.34 9.42 24.68
C ASP A 190 11.41 8.39 25.34
N GLU A 191 10.52 7.77 24.56
CA GLU A 191 9.47 6.89 25.06
C GLU A 191 9.39 5.61 24.24
N ARG A 192 9.06 4.52 24.92
CA ARG A 192 8.76 3.23 24.31
C ARG A 192 7.35 2.82 24.72
N HIS A 193 6.55 2.41 23.74
CA HIS A 193 5.18 1.94 23.94
C HIS A 193 5.04 0.56 23.34
N ASP A 194 4.64 -0.41 24.15
CA ASP A 194 4.31 -1.76 23.71
C ASP A 194 2.80 -1.91 23.66
N GLU A 195 2.30 -2.48 22.57
CA GLU A 195 0.88 -2.57 22.29
C GLU A 195 0.50 -3.94 21.74
N VAL A 196 -0.72 -4.38 22.07
CA VAL A 196 -1.32 -5.63 21.62
C VAL A 196 -2.51 -5.35 20.71
N PHE A 197 -2.56 -6.05 19.58
CA PHE A 197 -3.73 -6.11 18.70
C PHE A 197 -4.51 -7.38 19.07
N GLY A 198 -5.49 -7.19 19.96
CA GLY A 198 -6.26 -8.28 20.58
C GLY A 198 -7.46 -8.74 19.74
N GLN A 199 -8.63 -8.83 20.37
CA GLN A 199 -9.87 -9.24 19.70
C GLN A 199 -10.58 -8.06 18.99
N GLY A 200 -10.30 -6.82 19.40
CA GLY A 200 -10.83 -5.60 18.79
C GLY A 200 -9.98 -5.11 17.61
N PRO A 201 -10.51 -4.20 16.76
CA PRO A 201 -9.79 -3.63 15.62
C PRO A 201 -8.87 -2.46 16.03
N TYR A 202 -8.31 -2.48 17.24
CA TYR A 202 -7.51 -1.39 17.78
C TYR A 202 -6.38 -1.91 18.67
N TRP A 203 -5.35 -1.07 18.82
CA TRP A 203 -4.19 -1.35 19.65
C TRP A 203 -4.45 -0.97 21.11
N GLU A 204 -4.06 -1.83 22.04
CA GLU A 204 -4.16 -1.61 23.49
C GLU A 204 -2.76 -1.65 24.11
N PRO A 205 -2.43 -0.81 25.12
CA PRO A 205 -1.16 -0.91 25.83
C PRO A 205 -0.94 -2.29 26.44
N THR A 206 0.31 -2.77 26.47
CA THR A 206 0.64 -4.10 26.98
C THR A 206 2.06 -4.19 27.53
N ASP A 207 2.27 -5.08 28.49
CA ASP A 207 3.58 -5.39 29.07
C ASP A 207 4.10 -6.77 28.61
N LEU A 208 3.55 -7.31 27.51
CA LEU A 208 3.87 -8.66 27.01
C LEU A 208 5.24 -8.77 26.32
N LEU A 209 5.84 -7.66 25.88
CA LEU A 209 7.13 -7.66 25.20
C LEU A 209 8.27 -7.39 26.19
N PRO A 210 9.23 -8.32 26.33
CA PRO A 210 10.45 -8.08 27.09
C PRO A 210 11.27 -6.90 26.56
N SER A 211 12.12 -6.33 27.41
CA SER A 211 12.88 -5.11 27.10
C SER A 211 13.92 -5.29 26.00
N SER A 212 14.52 -6.49 25.89
CA SER A 212 15.55 -6.83 24.89
C SER A 212 15.04 -7.80 23.81
N GLU A 213 15.63 -7.73 22.61
CA GLU A 213 15.27 -8.64 21.49
C GLU A 213 15.60 -10.11 21.79
N GLU A 214 16.64 -10.38 22.59
CA GLU A 214 16.99 -11.74 23.01
C GLU A 214 15.90 -12.32 23.89
N GLU A 215 15.45 -11.59 24.91
CA GLU A 215 14.34 -12.02 25.78
C GLU A 215 13.02 -12.13 25.02
N VAL A 216 12.75 -11.24 24.04
CA VAL A 216 11.56 -11.34 23.17
C VAL A 216 11.54 -12.69 22.46
N LYS A 217 12.70 -13.12 21.92
CA LYS A 217 12.83 -14.42 21.26
C LYS A 217 12.69 -15.59 22.24
N GLU A 218 13.29 -15.50 23.43
CA GLU A 218 13.17 -16.51 24.48
C GLU A 218 11.75 -16.65 25.01
N ALA A 219 10.99 -15.55 25.05
CA ALA A 219 9.57 -15.52 25.37
C ALA A 219 8.68 -16.10 24.24
N GLY A 220 9.28 -16.56 23.14
CA GLY A 220 8.58 -17.23 22.05
C GLY A 220 7.95 -16.29 21.04
N TRP A 221 8.33 -15.01 21.02
CA TRP A 221 7.90 -14.04 20.01
C TRP A 221 8.88 -13.98 18.84
N VAL A 222 8.34 -13.85 17.63
CA VAL A 222 9.11 -13.72 16.39
C VAL A 222 8.80 -12.38 15.77
N ARG A 223 9.86 -11.65 15.39
CA ARG A 223 9.74 -10.38 14.69
C ARG A 223 9.20 -10.60 13.28
N LEU A 224 8.23 -9.79 12.89
CA LEU A 224 7.60 -9.82 11.57
C LEU A 224 8.15 -8.73 10.66
N ASP A 225 8.10 -8.99 9.36
CA ASP A 225 8.21 -7.94 8.37
C ASP A 225 6.92 -7.09 8.36
N GLU A 226 7.01 -5.89 7.78
CA GLU A 226 5.90 -4.92 7.75
C GLU A 226 4.71 -5.44 6.92
N ILE A 227 4.92 -6.26 5.89
CA ILE A 227 3.83 -6.80 5.07
C ILE A 227 3.13 -7.97 5.76
N ASP A 228 3.89 -8.87 6.40
CA ASP A 228 3.32 -9.95 7.22
C ASP A 228 2.49 -9.38 8.36
N ALA A 229 2.98 -8.31 9.03
CA ALA A 229 2.21 -7.63 10.07
C ALA A 229 0.92 -7.00 9.51
N ALA A 230 0.98 -6.31 8.37
CA ALA A 230 -0.19 -5.70 7.73
C ALA A 230 -1.25 -6.76 7.34
N GLU A 231 -0.82 -7.93 6.86
CA GLU A 231 -1.74 -9.03 6.53
C GLU A 231 -2.44 -9.62 7.78
N LEU A 232 -1.69 -9.77 8.88
CA LEU A 232 -2.27 -10.22 10.15
C LEU A 232 -3.27 -9.20 10.71
N ILE A 233 -2.96 -7.90 10.64
CA ILE A 233 -3.87 -6.82 11.03
C ILE A 233 -5.13 -6.85 10.16
N GLY A 234 -4.98 -6.96 8.84
CA GLY A 234 -6.09 -7.06 7.91
C GLY A 234 -7.02 -8.24 8.21
N THR A 235 -6.43 -9.40 8.49
CA THR A 235 -7.18 -10.61 8.89
C THR A 235 -7.94 -10.40 10.20
N ALA A 236 -7.30 -9.79 11.20
CA ALA A 236 -7.91 -9.50 12.49
C ALA A 236 -9.07 -8.49 12.37
N VAL A 237 -8.89 -7.41 11.60
CA VAL A 237 -9.94 -6.42 11.30
C VAL A 237 -11.14 -7.09 10.63
N ALA A 238 -10.92 -7.91 9.59
CA ALA A 238 -11.99 -8.61 8.90
C ALA A 238 -12.76 -9.59 9.81
N ARG A 239 -12.06 -10.26 10.73
CA ARG A 239 -12.69 -11.11 11.76
C ARG A 239 -13.56 -10.30 12.70
N ALA A 240 -13.06 -9.16 13.20
CA ALA A 240 -13.82 -8.30 14.11
C ALA A 240 -15.08 -7.73 13.46
N SER A 241 -15.03 -7.34 12.18
CA SER A 241 -16.21 -6.86 11.44
C SER A 241 -17.30 -7.93 11.31
N ARG A 242 -16.93 -9.20 11.11
CA ARG A 242 -17.89 -10.32 11.00
C ARG A 242 -18.58 -10.69 12.31
N GLN A 243 -17.98 -10.38 13.45
CA GLN A 243 -18.56 -10.67 14.77
C GLN A 243 -19.55 -9.61 15.24
N ARG A 244 -19.60 -8.44 14.57
CA ARG A 244 -20.48 -7.32 14.89
C ARG A 244 -21.71 -7.22 13.99
N GLY A 245 -21.81 -8.05 12.95
CA GLY A 245 -22.96 -8.13 12.04
C GLY A 245 -23.77 -9.39 12.29
#